data_AF-A0AAU8XUT4-F1
#
_entry.id   AF-A0AAU8XUT4-F1
#
_cell.length_a   1.000
_cell.length_b   1.000
_cell.length_c   1.000
_cell.angle_alpha   90.00
_cell.angle_beta   90.00
_cell.angle_gamma   90.00
#
_symmetry.space_group_name_H-M   'P 1'
#
loop_
_entity.id
_entity.type
_entity.pdbx_description
1 polymer ?
#
loop_
_entity_poly.entity_id
_entity_poly.type
_entity_poly.pdbx_seq_one_letter_code
_entity_poly.pdbx_strand_id
1 'polypeptide(L)'
;MVSKWDIKKTQKLQKAVNQWGKAIGQSYRFYDGKRTLKTKNGPTYPDVLKKNRFLLNKKIIKIGYSLLGKNDYQYNVVAIANENFKSWHNTYLFCLMKDKPVILLDQSKNANPVMVKVVKGKKLNKDFSKIYTEK
;
A
#
# COMPACT_ATOMS: atom_id res chain seq x y z
N MET A 1 23.92 0.15 -5.65
CA MET A 1 22.52 -0.30 -5.44
C MET A 1 21.61 0.54 -6.33
N VAL A 2 20.77 -0.09 -7.17
CA VAL A 2 19.85 0.63 -8.07
C VAL A 2 18.51 0.85 -7.36
N SER A 3 18.05 2.11 -7.31
CA SER A 3 16.71 2.45 -6.80
C SER A 3 15.65 1.91 -7.76
N LYS A 4 14.67 1.16 -7.26
CA LYS A 4 13.59 0.56 -8.07
C LYS A 4 12.30 1.37 -8.01
N TRP A 5 12.24 2.31 -7.08
CA TRP A 5 11.14 3.24 -6.91
C TRP A 5 11.66 4.65 -6.71
N ASP A 6 10.84 5.64 -7.08
CA ASP A 6 11.19 7.05 -6.96
C ASP A 6 9.93 7.92 -6.76
N ILE A 7 10.15 9.21 -6.54
CA ILE A 7 9.07 10.16 -6.29
C ILE A 7 8.20 10.40 -7.53
N LYS A 8 8.75 10.33 -8.75
CA LYS A 8 8.00 10.50 -10.00
C LYS A 8 7.03 9.33 -10.19
N LYS A 9 7.47 8.10 -9.92
CA LYS A 9 6.63 6.89 -9.91
C LYS A 9 5.53 6.99 -8.85
N THR A 10 5.86 7.51 -7.66
CA THR A 10 4.86 7.78 -6.61
C THR A 10 3.79 8.78 -7.07
N GLN A 11 4.18 9.88 -7.71
CA GLN A 11 3.24 10.87 -8.24
C GLN A 11 2.35 10.30 -9.35
N LYS A 12 2.91 9.49 -10.27
CA LYS A 12 2.12 8.77 -11.29
C LYS A 12 1.14 7.79 -10.65
N LEU A 13 1.58 7.06 -9.63
CA LEU A 13 0.74 6.13 -8.88
C LEU A 13 -0.42 6.85 -8.18
N GLN A 14 -0.15 7.99 -7.55
CA GLN A 14 -1.18 8.81 -6.93
C GLN A 14 -2.24 9.27 -7.94
N LYS A 15 -1.83 9.71 -9.13
CA LYS A 15 -2.76 10.07 -10.21
C LYS A 15 -3.62 8.87 -10.64
N ALA A 16 -2.99 7.71 -10.85
CA ALA A 16 -3.69 6.49 -11.25
C ALA A 16 -4.71 6.03 -10.18
N VAL A 17 -4.33 6.04 -8.91
CA VAL A 17 -5.22 5.70 -7.79
C VAL A 17 -6.36 6.70 -7.66
N ASN A 18 -6.12 8.00 -7.81
CA ASN A 18 -7.19 9.00 -7.76
C ASN A 18 -8.19 8.83 -8.90
N GLN A 19 -7.72 8.55 -10.12
CA GLN A 19 -8.60 8.27 -11.26
C GLN A 19 -9.41 6.99 -11.07
N TRP A 20 -8.74 5.91 -10.64
CA TRP A 20 -9.40 4.64 -10.35
C TRP A 20 -10.42 4.77 -9.21
N GLY A 21 -10.05 5.45 -8.12
CA GLY A 21 -10.93 5.73 -6.98
C GLY A 21 -12.16 6.52 -7.40
N LYS A 22 -11.99 7.61 -8.15
CA LYS A 22 -13.11 8.41 -8.66
C LYS A 22 -14.11 7.57 -9.47
N ALA A 23 -13.61 6.65 -10.30
CA ALA A 23 -14.46 5.77 -11.11
C ALA A 23 -15.30 4.80 -10.28
N ILE A 24 -14.95 4.54 -9.02
CA ILE A 24 -15.69 3.69 -8.08
C ILE A 24 -16.26 4.47 -6.87
N GLY A 25 -16.30 5.80 -6.95
CA GLY A 25 -16.85 6.65 -5.89
C GLY A 25 -15.99 6.77 -4.63
N GLN A 26 -14.66 6.67 -4.78
CA GLN A 26 -13.69 6.60 -3.68
C GLN A 26 -12.59 7.66 -3.83
N SER A 27 -12.13 8.21 -2.70
CA SER A 27 -11.11 9.27 -2.64
C SER A 27 -10.00 8.92 -1.65
N TYR A 28 -8.79 8.75 -2.18
CA TYR A 28 -7.66 8.23 -1.42
C TYR A 28 -6.68 9.32 -0.97
N ARG A 29 -6.36 9.31 0.32
CA ARG A 29 -5.24 10.09 0.88
C ARG A 29 -3.97 9.25 0.89
N PHE A 30 -2.93 9.74 0.24
CA PHE A 30 -1.60 9.13 0.28
C PHE A 30 -0.81 9.53 1.52
N TYR A 31 0.04 8.63 1.99
CA TYR A 31 1.05 8.96 3.00
C TYR A 31 2.09 9.89 2.36
N ASP A 32 2.32 11.05 2.97
CA ASP A 32 3.16 12.13 2.43
C ASP A 32 4.63 12.05 2.93
N GLY A 33 4.98 10.99 3.67
CA GLY A 33 6.31 10.85 4.28
C GLY A 33 6.47 11.61 5.61
N LYS A 34 5.45 12.35 6.05
CA LYS A 34 5.50 13.19 7.27
C LYS A 34 4.36 12.88 8.23
N ARG A 35 3.12 12.95 7.76
CA ARG A 35 1.89 12.81 8.57
C ARG A 35 1.34 11.40 8.47
N THR A 36 1.17 10.75 9.60
CA THR A 36 0.57 9.41 9.68
C THR A 36 -0.84 9.37 9.07
N LEU A 37 -1.20 8.22 8.50
CA LEU A 37 -2.56 7.90 8.08
C LEU A 37 -3.27 7.13 9.20
N LYS A 38 -4.13 7.82 9.95
CA LYS A 38 -5.02 7.19 10.94
C LYS A 38 -6.21 6.55 10.23
N THR A 39 -6.32 5.23 10.26
CA THR A 39 -7.44 4.54 9.62
C THR A 39 -8.67 4.54 10.54
N LYS A 40 -9.86 4.43 9.95
CA LYS A 40 -11.10 4.35 10.71
C LYS A 40 -11.19 3.00 11.41
N ASN A 41 -11.27 3.04 12.75
CA ASN A 41 -11.41 1.87 13.62
C ASN A 41 -10.34 0.80 13.37
N GLY A 42 -9.10 1.19 13.03
CA GLY A 42 -8.05 0.26 12.66
C GLY A 42 -6.63 0.80 12.88
N PRO A 43 -5.64 0.25 12.16
CA PRO A 43 -4.23 0.62 12.30
C PRO A 43 -3.91 2.10 12.02
N THR A 44 -2.70 2.52 12.41
CA THR A 44 -2.13 3.81 11.96
C THR A 44 -0.88 3.54 11.14
N TYR A 45 -0.85 4.05 9.91
CA TYR A 45 0.25 3.87 8.97
C TYR A 45 1.17 5.10 8.91
N PRO A 46 2.48 4.91 8.66
CA PRO A 46 3.17 3.64 8.49
C PRO A 46 3.56 2.94 9.82
N ASP A 47 3.29 3.54 10.98
CA ASP A 47 3.75 3.07 12.29
C ASP A 47 3.47 1.58 12.57
N VAL A 48 2.29 1.10 12.19
CA VAL A 48 1.89 -0.30 12.37
C VAL A 48 2.85 -1.29 11.68
N LEU A 49 3.50 -0.89 10.58
CA LEU A 49 4.47 -1.72 9.85
C LEU A 49 5.70 -2.06 10.71
N LYS A 50 6.03 -1.24 11.71
CA LYS A 50 7.17 -1.46 12.62
C LYS A 50 6.77 -2.21 13.89
N LYS A 51 5.52 -2.05 14.33
CA LYS A 51 5.07 -2.44 15.67
C LYS A 51 4.31 -3.77 15.70
N ASN A 52 3.73 -4.19 14.57
CA ASN A 52 2.73 -5.24 14.57
C ASN A 52 3.00 -6.32 13.52
N ARG A 53 2.43 -7.50 13.75
CA ARG A 53 2.47 -8.61 12.80
C ARG A 53 1.45 -8.41 11.69
N PHE A 54 1.84 -8.77 10.47
CA PHE A 54 0.95 -8.80 9.31
C PHE A 54 0.70 -10.25 8.89
N LEU A 55 -0.57 -10.57 8.64
CA LEU A 55 -0.99 -11.87 8.14
C LEU A 55 -1.55 -11.75 6.73
N LEU A 56 -1.00 -12.55 5.82
CA LEU A 56 -1.55 -12.80 4.50
C LEU A 56 -1.90 -14.29 4.41
N ASN A 57 -3.17 -14.61 4.13
CA ASN A 57 -3.66 -16.01 4.09
C ASN A 57 -3.28 -16.82 5.34
N LYS A 58 -3.48 -16.24 6.54
CA LYS A 58 -3.12 -16.81 7.85
C LYS A 58 -1.61 -17.03 8.09
N LYS A 59 -0.73 -16.59 7.19
CA LYS A 59 0.73 -16.68 7.36
C LYS A 59 1.33 -15.33 7.69
N ILE A 60 2.28 -15.30 8.63
CA ILE A 60 3.05 -14.09 8.95
C ILE A 60 3.93 -13.74 7.76
N ILE A 61 3.89 -12.47 7.34
CA ILE A 61 4.72 -11.94 6.27
C ILE A 61 5.68 -10.87 6.80
N LYS A 62 6.87 -10.77 6.20
CA LYS A 62 7.82 -9.69 6.47
C LYS A 62 7.49 -8.50 5.58
N ILE A 63 6.91 -7.45 6.13
CA ILE A 63 6.49 -6.26 5.39
C ILE A 63 7.08 -5.02 6.05
N GLY A 64 7.47 -4.03 5.24
CA GLY A 64 8.02 -2.78 5.75
C GLY A 64 8.04 -1.68 4.71
N TYR A 65 8.12 -0.44 5.18
CA TYR A 65 8.17 0.73 4.30
C TYR A 65 9.56 0.89 3.68
N SER A 66 9.61 1.04 2.36
CA SER A 66 10.83 1.20 1.58
C SER A 66 10.59 2.22 0.46
N LEU A 67 10.92 3.48 0.77
CA LEU A 67 10.74 4.63 -0.13
C LEU A 67 11.37 4.45 -1.52
N LEU A 68 12.51 3.76 -1.58
CA LEU A 68 13.30 3.55 -2.80
C LEU A 68 13.09 2.18 -3.45
N GLY A 69 12.16 1.37 -2.92
CA GLY A 69 11.92 0.01 -3.40
C GLY A 69 13.11 -0.93 -3.25
N LYS A 70 13.93 -0.75 -2.19
CA LYS A 70 14.98 -1.70 -1.83
C LYS A 70 14.35 -3.01 -1.34
N ASN A 71 15.04 -4.12 -1.50
CA ASN A 71 14.56 -5.47 -1.16
C ASN A 71 14.88 -5.83 0.31
N ASP A 72 14.52 -4.94 1.24
CA ASP A 72 14.80 -5.12 2.68
C ASP A 72 13.78 -6.05 3.37
N TYR A 73 12.60 -6.21 2.76
CA TYR A 73 11.47 -7.01 3.24
C TYR A 73 10.97 -7.98 2.17
N GLN A 74 10.13 -8.94 2.57
CA GLN A 74 9.40 -9.79 1.63
C GLN A 74 8.39 -8.96 0.82
N TYR A 75 7.74 -7.98 1.47
CA TYR A 75 6.89 -6.98 0.85
C TYR A 75 7.41 -5.58 1.15
N ASN A 76 8.02 -4.94 0.16
CA ASN A 76 8.60 -3.61 0.29
C ASN A 76 7.55 -2.56 -0.08
N VAL A 77 6.92 -1.96 0.92
CA VAL A 77 5.85 -0.97 0.72
C VAL A 77 6.46 0.33 0.20
N VAL A 78 6.16 0.66 -1.05
CA VAL A 78 6.65 1.87 -1.73
C VAL A 78 5.67 3.03 -1.64
N ALA A 79 4.38 2.75 -1.47
CA ALA A 79 3.34 3.76 -1.25
C ALA A 79 2.17 3.20 -0.43
N ILE A 80 1.46 4.09 0.27
CA ILE A 80 0.30 3.78 1.10
C ILE A 80 -0.81 4.78 0.75
N ALA A 81 -2.00 4.27 0.46
CA ALA A 81 -3.17 5.09 0.16
C ALA A 81 -4.35 4.64 1.03
N ASN A 82 -4.97 5.57 1.74
CA ASN A 82 -6.08 5.28 2.64
C ASN A 82 -7.33 6.11 2.32
N GLU A 83 -8.48 5.46 2.41
CA GLU A 83 -9.77 6.12 2.50
C GLU A 83 -10.51 5.63 3.75
N ASN A 84 -11.08 6.58 4.50
CA ASN A 84 -11.92 6.30 5.65
C ASN A 84 -13.39 6.46 5.28
N PHE A 85 -14.18 5.44 5.56
CA PHE A 85 -15.63 5.48 5.50
C PHE A 85 -16.22 5.70 6.89
N LYS A 86 -17.56 5.69 7.02
CA LYS A 86 -18.26 5.96 8.28
C LYS A 86 -17.82 5.05 9.43
N SER A 87 -17.59 3.76 9.18
CA SER A 87 -17.29 2.76 10.22
C SER A 87 -16.12 1.83 9.90
N TRP A 88 -15.49 1.99 8.74
CA TRP A 88 -14.45 1.11 8.21
C TRP A 88 -13.52 1.90 7.27
N HIS A 89 -12.47 1.26 6.78
CA HIS A 89 -11.50 1.90 5.88
C HIS A 89 -11.05 0.94 4.78
N ASN A 90 -10.49 1.51 3.72
CA ASN A 90 -9.65 0.82 2.76
C ASN A 90 -8.24 1.40 2.82
N THR A 91 -7.25 0.61 3.21
CA THR A 91 -5.84 1.00 3.10
C THR A 91 -5.12 0.08 2.11
N TYR A 92 -4.69 0.66 0.99
CA TYR A 92 -3.89 -0.02 -0.03
C TYR A 92 -2.40 0.16 0.27
N LEU A 93 -1.69 -0.95 0.34
CA LEU A 93 -0.23 -1.01 0.44
C LEU A 93 0.31 -1.44 -0.91
N PHE A 94 1.00 -0.54 -1.58
CA PHE A 94 1.65 -0.81 -2.86
C PHE A 94 3.05 -1.34 -2.58
N CYS A 95 3.31 -2.59 -2.94
CA CYS A 95 4.49 -3.33 -2.54
C CYS A 95 5.31 -3.80 -3.75
N LEU A 96 6.63 -3.89 -3.57
CA LEU A 96 7.51 -4.69 -4.43
C LEU A 96 7.90 -5.96 -3.69
N MET A 97 7.58 -7.13 -4.27
CA MET A 97 7.95 -8.45 -3.77
C MET A 97 8.96 -9.07 -4.73
N LYS A 98 10.27 -8.97 -4.43
CA LYS A 98 11.35 -9.38 -5.34
C LYS A 98 11.08 -8.90 -6.77
N ASP A 99 10.91 -7.60 -6.94
CA ASP A 99 10.71 -6.94 -8.25
C ASP A 99 9.37 -7.23 -8.93
N LYS A 100 8.44 -7.88 -8.22
CA LYS A 100 7.06 -8.04 -8.63
C LYS A 100 6.16 -7.01 -7.91
N PRO A 101 5.50 -6.10 -8.64
CA PRO A 101 4.47 -5.24 -8.08
C PRO A 101 3.31 -6.07 -7.52
N VAL A 102 2.97 -5.85 -6.26
CA VAL A 102 1.84 -6.49 -5.56
C VAL A 102 1.11 -5.43 -4.76
N ILE A 103 -0.21 -5.46 -4.79
CA ILE A 103 -1.04 -4.56 -3.98
C ILE A 103 -1.71 -5.39 -2.88
N LEU A 104 -1.50 -4.97 -1.63
CA LEU A 104 -2.18 -5.54 -0.47
C LEU A 104 -3.26 -4.56 0.00
N LEU A 105 -4.37 -5.09 0.48
CA LEU A 105 -5.49 -4.34 1.04
C LEU A 105 -5.66 -4.70 2.52
N ASP A 106 -5.65 -3.69 3.37
CA ASP A 106 -6.02 -3.73 4.77
C ASP A 106 -7.42 -3.11 4.96
N GLN A 107 -8.26 -3.83 5.68
CA GLN A 107 -9.60 -3.42 6.14
C GLN A 107 -9.82 -3.88 7.60
N SER A 108 -8.73 -4.22 8.30
CA SER A 108 -8.77 -4.85 9.61
C SER A 108 -9.16 -3.84 10.69
N LYS A 109 -9.99 -4.26 11.64
CA LYS A 109 -10.34 -3.39 12.78
C LYS A 109 -9.27 -3.40 13.89
N ASN A 110 -8.45 -4.44 13.90
CA ASN A 110 -7.43 -4.67 14.91
C ASN A 110 -6.06 -4.46 14.30
N ALA A 111 -5.14 -3.87 15.07
CA ALA A 111 -3.77 -3.69 14.61
C ALA A 111 -2.86 -4.90 14.89
N ASN A 112 -3.25 -5.86 15.73
CA ASN A 112 -2.41 -7.02 16.05
C ASN A 112 -3.23 -8.33 16.04
N PRO A 113 -3.09 -9.17 15.00
CA PRO A 113 -2.38 -8.92 13.75
C PRO A 113 -3.17 -8.00 12.80
N VAL A 114 -2.46 -7.30 11.91
CA VAL A 114 -3.08 -6.66 10.73
C VAL A 114 -3.34 -7.75 9.68
N MET A 115 -4.59 -7.85 9.23
CA MET A 115 -4.99 -8.83 8.22
C MET A 115 -5.03 -8.17 6.84
N VAL A 116 -4.16 -8.63 5.93
CA VAL A 116 -4.10 -8.11 4.56
C VAL A 116 -4.52 -9.15 3.53
N LYS A 117 -5.03 -8.69 2.40
CA LYS A 117 -5.41 -9.52 1.24
C LYS A 117 -4.72 -9.00 -0.02
N VAL A 118 -4.36 -9.89 -0.94
CA VAL A 118 -3.90 -9.45 -2.29
C VAL A 118 -5.10 -8.91 -3.06
N VAL A 119 -4.94 -7.71 -3.63
CA VAL A 119 -5.95 -7.09 -4.48
C VAL A 119 -5.97 -7.80 -5.83
N LYS A 120 -7.14 -8.28 -6.25
CA LYS A 120 -7.33 -8.96 -7.55
C LYS A 120 -7.81 -8.05 -8.69
N GLY A 121 -8.05 -6.76 -8.42
CA GLY A 121 -8.60 -5.80 -9.39
C GLY A 121 -7.69 -5.60 -10.60
N LYS A 122 -8.19 -5.89 -11.81
CA LYS A 122 -7.37 -5.88 -13.05
C LYS A 122 -6.79 -4.49 -13.38
N LYS A 123 -7.60 -3.42 -13.27
CA LYS A 123 -7.18 -2.06 -13.66
C LYS A 123 -6.05 -1.53 -12.78
N LEU A 124 -6.26 -1.51 -11.47
CA LEU A 124 -5.28 -0.94 -10.53
C LEU A 124 -3.96 -1.72 -10.53
N ASN A 125 -4.00 -3.06 -10.58
CA ASN A 125 -2.80 -3.88 -10.72
C ASN A 125 -2.05 -3.62 -12.03
N LYS A 126 -2.77 -3.45 -13.15
CA LYS A 126 -2.18 -3.11 -14.45
C LYS A 126 -1.49 -1.75 -14.41
N ASP A 127 -2.14 -0.73 -13.85
CA ASP A 127 -1.57 0.61 -13.74
C ASP A 127 -0.30 0.62 -12.88
N PHE A 128 -0.35 -0.01 -11.70
CA PHE A 128 0.82 -0.10 -10.82
C PHE A 128 1.98 -0.84 -11.47
N SER A 129 1.69 -1.94 -12.17
CA SER A 129 2.72 -2.70 -12.89
C SER A 129 3.35 -1.87 -14.01
N LYS A 130 2.54 -1.14 -14.78
CA LYS A 130 3.04 -0.23 -15.84
C LYS A 130 3.98 0.80 -15.25
N ILE A 131 3.57 1.51 -14.20
CA ILE A 131 4.36 2.55 -13.54
C ILE A 131 5.69 2.02 -13.01
N TYR A 132 5.69 0.80 -12.46
CA TYR A 132 6.92 0.15 -12.01
C TYR A 132 7.92 -0.11 -13.15
N THR A 133 7.43 -0.58 -14.30
CA THR A 133 8.26 -0.91 -15.47
C THR A 133 8.69 0.30 -16.31
N GLU A 134 8.11 1.47 -16.08
CA GLU A 134 8.50 2.70 -16.78
C GLU A 134 9.93 3.11 -16.40
N LYS A 135 10.76 3.36 -17.42
CA LYS A 135 12.13 3.84 -17.28
C LYS A 135 12.16 5.24 -16.65
#